data_AF-A0A5U3QID6-F1
#
_entry.id   AF-A0A5U3QID6-F1
#
_cell.length_a   1.000
_cell.length_b   1.000
_cell.length_c   1.000
_cell.angle_alpha   90.00
_cell.angle_beta   90.00
_cell.angle_gamma   90.00
#
_symmetry.space_group_name_H-M   'P 1'
#
loop_
_entity.id
_entity.type
_entity.pdbx_description
1 polymer ?
#
loop_
_entity_poly.entity_id
_entity_poly.type
_entity_poly.pdbx_seq_one_letter_code
_entity_poly.pdbx_strand_id
1 'polypeptide(L)' 'PHKGNFILQGNEIRIIDLSGKRPSRQRKAKDRIDLERHYGIKNNVRDIGFYLLIYKKKLRNFLRRIKGKEKR' A
#
# COMPACT_ATOMS: atom_id res chain seq x y z
N PRO A 1 4.63 2.42 -18.16
CA PRO A 1 5.09 1.49 -17.10
C PRO A 1 4.02 1.30 -16.01
N HIS A 2 3.81 0.06 -15.54
CA HIS A 2 2.79 -0.28 -14.53
C HIS A 2 3.44 -0.49 -13.15
N LYS A 3 2.75 -0.08 -12.07
CA LYS A 3 3.20 -0.36 -10.69
C LYS A 3 2.01 -0.80 -9.85
N GLY A 4 1.91 -2.11 -9.59
CA GLY A 4 0.77 -2.68 -8.87
C GLY A 4 -0.54 -2.43 -9.63
N ASN A 5 -1.52 -1.83 -8.95
CA ASN A 5 -2.86 -1.55 -9.49
C ASN A 5 -2.94 -0.26 -10.34
N PHE A 6 -1.81 0.40 -10.62
CA PHE A 6 -1.78 1.73 -11.24
C PHE A 6 -1.11 1.73 -12.61
N ILE A 7 -1.73 2.43 -13.56
CA ILE A 7 -1.22 2.71 -14.89
C ILE A 7 -1.13 4.22 -15.07
N LEU A 8 0.03 4.71 -15.50
CA LEU A 8 0.21 6.10 -15.93
C LEU A 8 -0.09 6.21 -17.43
N GLN A 9 -1.07 7.04 -17.81
CA GLN A 9 -1.45 7.28 -19.19
C GLN A 9 -1.70 8.78 -19.40
N GLY A 10 -0.95 9.42 -20.31
CA GLY A 10 -1.19 10.82 -20.69
C GLY A 10 -1.14 11.80 -19.52
N ASN A 11 -0.26 11.56 -18.53
CA ASN A 11 -0.15 12.31 -17.27
C ASN A 11 -1.29 12.08 -16.25
N GLU A 12 -2.20 11.15 -16.52
CA GLU A 12 -3.25 10.71 -15.60
C GLU A 12 -2.91 9.34 -14.99
N ILE A 13 -3.39 9.10 -13.77
CA ILE A 13 -3.31 7.79 -13.13
C ILE A 13 -4.65 7.08 -13.30
N ARG A 14 -4.60 5.90 -13.91
CA ARG A 14 -5.72 4.96 -13.99
C ARG A 14 -5.51 3.81 -13.02
N ILE A 15 -6.57 3.38 -12.35
CA ILE A 15 -6.56 2.25 -11.41
C ILE A 15 -7.20 1.05 -12.09
N ILE A 16 -6.49 -0.07 -12.13
CA ILE A 16 -6.98 -1.35 -12.66
C ILE A 16 -6.66 -2.44 -11.64
N ASP A 17 -7.65 -2.81 -10.81
CA ASP A 17 -7.55 -3.94 -9.88
C ASP A 17 -8.30 -5.16 -10.45
N LEU A 18 -7.54 -6.13 -10.96
CA LEU A 18 -8.07 -7.39 -11.52
C LEU A 18 -8.19 -8.50 -10.47
N SER A 19 -8.00 -8.20 -9.17
CA SER A 19 -7.99 -9.23 -8.14
C SER A 19 -9.38 -9.79 -7.80
N GLY A 20 -10.46 -9.15 -8.26
CA GLY A 20 -11.85 -9.51 -7.95
C GLY A 20 -12.24 -9.32 -6.48
N LYS A 21 -11.37 -8.71 -5.66
CA LYS A 21 -11.58 -8.57 -4.22
C LYS A 21 -12.24 -7.22 -3.92
N ARG A 22 -13.15 -7.21 -2.95
CA ARG A 22 -13.81 -5.98 -2.51
C ARG A 22 -12.80 -4.97 -1.95
N PRO A 23 -13.00 -3.65 -2.18
CA PRO A 23 -12.08 -2.60 -1.74
C PRO A 23 -12.23 -2.32 -0.23
N SER A 24 -11.64 -3.18 0.60
CA SER A 24 -11.63 -3.00 2.05
C SER A 24 -10.85 -1.74 2.48
N ARG A 25 -11.10 -1.25 3.70
CA ARG A 25 -10.40 -0.06 4.24
C ARG A 25 -8.87 -0.21 4.20
N GLN A 26 -8.35 -1.40 4.49
CA GLN A 26 -6.91 -1.68 4.41
C GLN A 26 -6.38 -1.67 2.97
N ARG A 27 -7.16 -2.17 2.00
CA ARG A 27 -6.78 -2.15 0.57
C ARG A 27 -6.70 -0.72 0.06
N LYS A 28 -7.75 0.07 0.32
CA LYS A 28 -7.76 1.51 -0.02
C LYS A 28 -6.58 2.25 0.62
N ALA A 29 -6.26 1.96 1.88
CA ALA A 29 -5.10 2.57 2.55
C ALA A 29 -3.77 2.14 1.92
N LYS A 30 -3.62 0.88 1.52
CA LYS A 30 -2.46 0.39 0.77
C LYS A 30 -2.33 1.12 -0.57
N ASP A 31 -3.41 1.25 -1.31
CA ASP A 31 -3.43 1.93 -2.61
C ASP A 31 -2.97 3.40 -2.47
N ARG A 32 -3.43 4.11 -1.44
CA ARG A 32 -2.97 5.48 -1.16
C ARG A 32 -1.48 5.57 -0.82
N ILE A 33 -0.96 4.64 -0.01
CA ILE A 33 0.47 4.57 0.33
C ILE A 33 1.31 4.28 -0.93
N ASP A 34 0.83 3.38 -1.79
CA ASP A 34 1.52 3.02 -3.02
C ASP A 34 1.53 4.20 -4.02
N LEU A 35 0.45 4.99 -4.09
CA LEU A 35 0.40 6.24 -4.87
C LEU A 35 1.43 7.25 -4.39
N GLU A 36 1.53 7.47 -3.08
CA GLU A 36 2.53 8.36 -2.48
C GLU A 36 3.96 7.87 -2.80
N ARG A 37 4.20 6.57 -2.61
CA ARG A 37 5.53 5.97 -2.83
C ARG A 37 5.98 6.00 -4.28
N HIS A 38 5.07 5.80 -5.22
CA HIS A 38 5.42 5.57 -6.62
C HIS A 38 5.25 6.77 -7.52
N TYR A 39 4.36 7.69 -7.15
CA TYR A 39 3.96 8.83 -7.96
C TYR A 39 3.97 10.16 -7.17
N GLY A 40 4.37 10.15 -5.89
CA GLY A 40 4.50 11.36 -5.08
C GLY A 40 3.16 11.98 -4.64
N ILE A 41 2.03 11.30 -4.89
CA ILE A 41 0.71 11.79 -4.49
C ILE A 41 0.52 11.58 -3.00
N LYS A 42 0.66 12.67 -2.23
CA LYS A 42 0.62 12.65 -0.77
C LYS A 42 -0.65 11.99 -0.21
N ASN A 43 -0.49 11.03 0.69
CA ASN A 43 -1.62 10.44 1.39
C ASN A 43 -2.06 11.33 2.57
N ASN A 44 -3.14 12.07 2.38
CA ASN A 44 -3.71 12.92 3.43
C ASN A 44 -4.66 12.16 4.38
N VAL A 45 -4.99 10.90 4.11
CA VAL A 45 -5.98 10.12 4.89
C VAL A 45 -5.28 9.06 5.75
N ARG A 46 -5.22 9.34 7.06
CA ARG A 46 -4.68 8.44 8.10
C ARG A 46 -5.81 7.79 8.89
N ASP A 47 -6.62 7.00 8.21
CA ASP A 47 -7.74 6.27 8.82
C ASP A 47 -7.28 5.03 9.60
N ILE A 48 -8.24 4.34 10.24
CA ILE A 48 -7.98 3.07 10.95
C ILE A 48 -7.33 2.04 9.99
N GLY A 49 -7.72 2.01 8.71
CA GLY A 49 -7.14 1.12 7.71
C GLY A 49 -5.65 1.36 7.49
N PHE A 50 -5.23 2.62 7.44
CA PHE A 50 -3.84 3.04 7.36
C PHE A 50 -3.04 2.57 8.58
N TYR A 51 -3.51 2.87 9.79
CA TYR A 51 -2.80 2.47 11.00
C TYR A 51 -2.70 0.95 11.13
N LEU A 52 -3.78 0.20 10.85
CA LEU A 52 -3.76 -1.26 10.83
C LEU A 52 -2.69 -1.81 9.87
N LEU A 53 -2.55 -1.24 8.68
CA LEU A 53 -1.55 -1.66 7.70
C LEU A 53 -0.11 -1.41 8.20
N ILE A 54 0.15 -0.21 8.73
CA ILE A 54 1.46 0.17 9.26
C ILE A 54 1.83 -0.69 10.48
N TYR A 55 0.92 -0.86 11.44
CA TYR A 55 1.19 -1.68 12.62
C TYR A 55 1.37 -3.15 12.27
N LYS A 56 0.60 -3.70 11.33
CA LYS A 56 0.82 -5.06 10.81
C LYS A 56 2.21 -5.22 10.19
N LYS A 57 2.69 -4.22 9.45
CA LYS A 57 4.06 -4.22 8.89
C LYS A 57 5.12 -4.15 9.99
N LYS A 58 4.94 -3.27 10.99
CA LYS A 58 5.84 -3.16 12.16
C LYS A 58 5.93 -4.48 12.92
N LEU A 59 4.79 -5.07 13.26
CA LEU A 59 4.71 -6.35 13.98
C LEU A 59 5.39 -7.48 13.20
N ARG A 60 5.12 -7.59 11.89
CA ARG A 60 5.79 -8.59 11.04
C ARG A 60 7.31 -8.45 11.07
N ASN A 61 7.81 -7.21 10.99
CA ASN A 61 9.25 -6.95 11.02
C ASN A 61 9.86 -7.21 12.40
N PHE A 62 9.13 -6.92 13.48
CA PHE A 62 9.53 -7.27 14.84
C PHE A 62 9.65 -8.79 15.01
N LEU A 63 8.65 -9.56 14.57
CA LEU A 63 8.70 -11.03 14.61
C LEU A 63 9.83 -11.61 13.75
N ARG A 64 10.12 -11.01 12.58
CA ARG A 64 11.27 -11.41 11.75
C ARG A 64 12.59 -11.19 12.46
N ARG A 65 12.74 -10.05 13.14
CA ARG A 65 13.93 -9.74 13.95
C ARG A 65 14.14 -10.76 15.07
N ILE A 66 13.08 -11.11 15.80
CA ILE A 66 13.15 -12.15 16.86
C ILE A 66 13.59 -13.50 16.26
N LYS A 67 13.14 -13.82 15.05
CA LYS A 67 13.50 -15.07 14.35
C LYS A 67 14.86 -15.00 13.62
N GLY A 68 15.66 -13.95 13.82
CA GLY A 68 16.95 -13.77 13.14
C GLY A 68 16.84 -13.59 11.61
N LYS A 69 15.67 -13.20 11.09
CA LYS A 69 15.44 -13.00 9.65
C LYS A 69 15.58 -11.53 9.27
N GLU A 70 16.28 -11.24 8.18
CA GLU A 70 16.44 -9.89 7.66
C GLU A 70 15.10 -9.21 7.34
N LYS A 71 15.08 -7.88 7.41
CA LYS A 71 13.90 -7.07 7.10
C LYS A 71 13.67 -7.03 5.58
N ARG A 72 12.40 -7.04 5.16
CA ARG A 72 11.98 -6.81 3.77
C ARG A 72 11.23 -5.48 3.66
#